data_AF-A0A1E1XVM2-F1
#
_entry.id   AF-A0A1E1XVM2-F1
#
_cell.length_a   1.000
_cell.length_b   1.000
_cell.length_c   1.000
_cell.angle_alpha   90.00
_cell.angle_beta   90.00
_cell.angle_gamma   90.00
#
_symmetry.space_group_name_H-M   'P 1'
#
loop_
_entity.id
_entity.type
_entity.pdbx_description
1 polymer ?
#
loop_
_entity_poly.entity_id
_entity_poly.type
_entity_poly.pdbx_seq_one_letter_code
_entity_poly.pdbx_strand_id
1 'polypeptide(L)'
;KASKEEEDDEKKSDADEDTAEISGNNESSESEAEELEEDESMGKDLANLTTEISFKQKLIDQLEQSQRRLQTMRMHYEEKLMQLQQKIRETEVERDRILANMSSAGTSKDSEEKVRKIKNDFERKLSHLQGELKKMQSAKREHAQLMKNQAEYERQVRKLKQEVADMKKNKVALVTKMKEESRRHQEAEKRRNRQMAQMLKESRQQENRIRSLEAQNRTKETVLKRRHEEMAALRRLARPMSQRVAGRVAAQNQAPRKAVVISPKVAKQKWQTLEKNIDKLVLTKQSVYTLERDMERSLMEREKLTRYLEKTVRKRDRALRAGKDQRDIRDLEDQIENMRANLDYLNENIRECQANILQVEETKEDTDCLELDSILDGMVDSKARYLVDKLLHMAINQSLQAAQSKAVVQELEARLEQVEANNAIHQNLLQHTMNQMQ
;
A
#
# COMPACT_ATOMS: atom_id res chain seq x y z
N LYS A 1 -59.53 -3.85 -5.42
CA LYS A 1 -60.49 -3.04 -4.64
C LYS A 1 -59.84 -2.86 -3.27
N ALA A 2 -59.29 -1.69 -2.90
CA ALA A 2 -59.89 -0.34 -2.90
C ALA A 2 -61.03 -0.26 -1.86
N SER A 3 -61.09 0.74 -0.96
CA SER A 3 -60.42 2.06 -0.97
C SER A 3 -60.14 2.59 0.46
N LYS A 4 -59.34 3.68 0.58
CA LYS A 4 -59.64 4.99 1.22
C LYS A 4 -60.56 5.02 2.48
N GLU A 5 -60.40 5.84 3.53
CA GLU A 5 -59.43 6.88 3.95
C GLU A 5 -59.70 7.22 5.46
N GLU A 6 -59.25 8.28 6.16
CA GLU A 6 -58.69 9.59 5.78
C GLU A 6 -57.59 10.09 6.76
N GLU A 7 -57.62 11.36 7.22
CA GLU A 7 -56.48 12.18 7.71
C GLU A 7 -56.69 12.90 9.08
N ASP A 8 -55.57 13.24 9.74
CA ASP A 8 -55.19 14.52 10.43
C ASP A 8 -53.91 14.19 11.27
N ASP A 9 -52.69 14.42 10.80
CA ASP A 9 -51.93 15.69 10.67
C ASP A 9 -51.86 16.55 11.95
N GLU A 10 -50.73 16.45 12.68
CA GLU A 10 -50.23 17.58 13.46
C GLU A 10 -48.69 17.65 13.38
N LYS A 11 -48.18 18.45 12.43
CA LYS A 11 -46.75 18.73 12.28
C LYS A 11 -46.19 19.47 13.49
N LYS A 12 -45.12 18.96 14.09
CA LYS A 12 -44.13 19.78 14.81
C LYS A 12 -42.72 19.50 14.34
N SER A 13 -42.29 20.33 13.39
CA SER A 13 -40.90 20.75 13.31
C SER A 13 -40.57 21.61 14.54
N ASP A 14 -39.45 21.33 15.19
CA ASP A 14 -38.50 22.36 15.62
C ASP A 14 -37.11 21.73 15.59
N ALA A 15 -36.16 22.42 14.97
CA ALA A 15 -34.78 21.98 14.85
C ALA A 15 -33.88 22.96 15.60
N ASP A 16 -33.24 22.49 16.68
CA ASP A 16 -32.19 23.21 17.39
C ASP A 16 -30.85 22.50 17.15
N GLU A 17 -30.19 22.86 16.05
CA GLU A 17 -28.81 22.46 15.74
C GLU A 17 -27.82 23.36 16.49
N ASP A 18 -27.78 23.25 17.81
CA ASP A 18 -26.87 24.02 18.68
C ASP A 18 -25.42 23.50 18.55
N THR A 19 -24.72 23.94 17.49
CA THR A 19 -23.29 23.65 17.26
C THR A 19 -22.41 24.37 18.29
N ALA A 20 -22.11 23.71 19.40
CA ALA A 20 -21.13 24.20 20.36
C ALA A 20 -19.69 24.12 19.81
N GLU A 21 -19.13 25.24 19.36
CA GLU A 21 -17.69 25.38 19.05
C GLU A 21 -16.87 25.18 20.36
N ILE A 22 -16.53 23.93 20.72
CA ILE A 22 -15.60 23.63 21.82
C ILE A 22 -14.18 23.99 21.36
N SER A 23 -13.83 25.26 21.56
CA SER A 23 -12.46 25.75 21.38
C SER A 23 -11.61 25.41 22.61
N GLY A 24 -10.62 24.52 22.42
CA GLY A 24 -9.49 24.37 23.33
C GLY A 24 -9.24 22.95 23.87
N ASN A 25 -8.38 22.20 23.19
CA ASN A 25 -7.24 21.54 23.83
C ASN A 25 -6.15 21.17 22.81
N ASN A 26 -5.24 22.09 22.49
CA ASN A 26 -4.22 21.87 21.46
C ASN A 26 -3.05 20.96 21.93
N GLU A 27 -3.04 20.53 23.19
CA GLU A 27 -1.95 19.76 23.82
C GLU A 27 -2.06 18.24 23.61
N SER A 28 -3.15 17.70 23.03
CA SER A 28 -3.26 16.26 22.75
C SER A 28 -2.61 15.85 21.43
N SER A 29 -2.58 16.77 20.45
CA SER A 29 -2.27 16.45 19.05
C SER A 29 -0.80 16.10 18.78
N GLU A 30 0.12 16.55 19.63
CA GLU A 30 1.54 16.17 19.51
C GLU A 30 1.74 14.71 19.98
N SER A 31 1.17 14.34 21.13
CA SER A 31 1.23 12.96 21.64
C SER A 31 0.60 11.92 20.70
N GLU A 32 -0.46 12.30 20.00
CA GLU A 32 -1.17 11.43 19.05
C GLU A 32 -0.42 11.31 17.70
N ALA A 33 0.52 12.21 17.40
CA ALA A 33 1.42 12.08 16.26
C ALA A 33 2.63 11.19 16.61
N GLU A 34 3.26 11.41 17.78
CA GLU A 34 4.39 10.60 18.26
C GLU A 34 4.00 9.10 18.41
N GLU A 35 2.81 8.80 18.94
CA GLU A 35 2.31 7.42 19.06
C GLU A 35 2.13 6.72 17.68
N LEU A 36 1.81 7.47 16.62
CA LEU A 36 1.68 6.92 15.25
C LEU A 36 3.04 6.66 14.59
N GLU A 37 4.02 7.54 14.81
CA GLU A 37 5.39 7.34 14.29
C GLU A 37 6.08 6.13 14.93
N GLU A 38 5.86 5.86 16.23
CA GLU A 38 6.39 4.64 16.88
C GLU A 38 5.77 3.36 16.31
N ASP A 39 4.44 3.32 16.10
CA ASP A 39 3.76 2.13 15.55
C ASP A 39 4.17 1.86 14.08
N GLU A 40 4.36 2.90 13.25
CA GLU A 40 4.88 2.75 11.89
C GLU A 40 6.34 2.27 11.88
N SER A 41 7.18 2.83 12.75
CA SER A 41 8.58 2.43 12.93
C SER A 41 8.71 0.95 13.29
N MET A 42 7.93 0.47 14.26
CA MET A 42 7.88 -0.96 14.61
C MET A 42 7.32 -1.83 13.48
N GLY A 43 6.40 -1.31 12.67
CA GLY A 43 5.93 -1.95 11.44
C GLY A 43 7.06 -2.16 10.42
N LYS A 44 7.88 -1.13 10.20
CA LYS A 44 9.07 -1.18 9.32
C LYS A 44 10.09 -2.21 9.82
N ASP A 45 10.42 -2.21 11.12
CA ASP A 45 11.33 -3.20 11.71
C ASP A 45 10.79 -4.64 11.64
N LEU A 46 9.48 -4.83 11.83
CA LEU A 46 8.85 -6.15 11.68
C LEU A 46 8.92 -6.65 10.24
N ALA A 47 8.75 -5.77 9.25
CA ALA A 47 8.94 -6.11 7.84
C ALA A 47 10.40 -6.48 7.55
N ASN A 48 11.37 -5.68 8.00
CA ASN A 48 12.81 -5.90 7.83
C ASN A 48 13.28 -7.24 8.42
N LEU A 49 12.91 -7.54 9.68
CA LEU A 49 13.19 -8.85 10.29
C LEU A 49 12.55 -10.00 9.50
N THR A 50 11.38 -9.79 8.90
CA THR A 50 10.68 -10.82 8.12
C THR A 50 11.38 -11.09 6.77
N THR A 51 11.84 -10.06 6.07
CA THR A 51 12.55 -10.21 4.80
C THR A 51 13.94 -10.80 5.02
N GLU A 52 14.69 -10.39 6.04
CA GLU A 52 16.03 -10.95 6.31
C GLU A 52 15.98 -12.41 6.80
N ILE A 53 14.99 -12.78 7.63
CA ILE A 53 14.73 -14.19 7.97
C ILE A 53 14.46 -15.02 6.71
N SER A 54 13.65 -14.51 5.79
CA SER A 54 13.32 -15.18 4.52
C SER A 54 14.56 -15.32 3.62
N PHE A 55 15.39 -14.28 3.53
CA PHE A 55 16.63 -14.29 2.76
C PHE A 55 17.66 -15.28 3.31
N LYS A 56 17.98 -15.20 4.61
CA LYS A 56 18.96 -16.13 5.23
C LYS A 56 18.46 -17.58 5.24
N GLN A 57 17.16 -17.83 5.35
CA GLN A 57 16.60 -19.17 5.18
C GLN A 57 16.85 -19.70 3.75
N LYS A 58 16.53 -18.93 2.70
CA LYS A 58 16.82 -19.33 1.31
C LYS A 58 18.31 -19.57 1.07
N LEU A 59 19.20 -18.78 1.67
CA LEU A 59 20.65 -18.97 1.59
C LEU A 59 21.11 -20.28 2.25
N ILE A 60 20.58 -20.60 3.44
CA ILE A 60 20.81 -21.91 4.10
C ILE A 60 20.36 -23.05 3.19
N ASP A 61 19.15 -22.96 2.63
CA ASP A 61 18.57 -24.02 1.80
C ASP A 61 19.37 -24.24 0.50
N GLN A 62 19.91 -23.17 -0.11
CA GLN A 62 20.81 -23.25 -1.26
C GLN A 62 22.18 -23.87 -0.92
N LEU A 63 22.79 -23.46 0.19
CA LEU A 63 24.07 -24.01 0.64
C LEU A 63 23.94 -25.51 0.97
N GLU A 64 22.86 -25.92 1.65
CA GLU A 64 22.56 -27.33 1.88
C GLU A 64 22.30 -28.10 0.59
N GLN A 65 21.54 -27.54 -0.36
CA GLN A 65 21.31 -28.19 -1.66
C GLN A 65 22.63 -28.38 -2.43
N SER A 66 23.55 -27.41 -2.35
CA SER A 66 24.89 -27.51 -2.93
C SER A 66 25.69 -28.65 -2.28
N GLN A 67 25.75 -28.70 -0.94
CA GLN A 67 26.43 -29.78 -0.22
C GLN A 67 25.86 -31.18 -0.55
N ARG A 68 24.53 -31.32 -0.61
CA ARG A 68 23.86 -32.59 -0.99
C ARG A 68 24.22 -33.02 -2.42
N ARG A 69 24.26 -32.09 -3.39
CA ARG A 69 24.71 -32.37 -4.77
C ARG A 69 26.17 -32.81 -4.80
N LEU A 70 27.05 -32.10 -4.08
CA LEU A 70 28.48 -32.40 -3.98
C LEU A 70 28.73 -33.80 -3.41
N GLN A 71 28.03 -34.16 -2.32
CA GLN A 71 28.10 -35.50 -1.74
C GLN A 71 27.55 -36.59 -2.67
N THR A 72 26.47 -36.32 -3.41
CA THR A 72 25.93 -37.24 -4.43
C THR A 72 26.94 -37.47 -5.57
N MET A 73 27.59 -36.42 -6.05
CA MET A 73 28.61 -36.52 -7.10
C MET A 73 29.85 -37.29 -6.62
N ARG A 74 30.23 -37.16 -5.34
CA ARG A 74 31.28 -37.99 -4.72
C ARG A 74 30.94 -39.49 -4.82
N MET A 75 29.73 -39.88 -4.41
CA MET A 75 29.29 -41.28 -4.43
C MET A 75 29.26 -41.83 -5.87
N HIS A 76 28.74 -41.05 -6.84
CA HIS A 76 28.75 -41.43 -8.24
C HIS A 76 30.17 -41.69 -8.79
N TYR A 77 31.15 -40.83 -8.47
CA TYR A 77 32.55 -41.06 -8.85
C TYR A 77 33.17 -42.28 -8.14
N GLU A 78 32.77 -42.56 -6.90
CA GLU A 78 33.25 -43.72 -6.14
C GLU A 78 32.71 -45.04 -6.71
N GLU A 79 31.41 -45.11 -7.02
CA GLU A 79 30.76 -46.23 -7.71
C GLU A 79 31.33 -46.45 -9.11
N LYS A 80 31.45 -45.39 -9.93
CA LYS A 80 31.92 -45.49 -11.32
C LYS A 80 33.38 -45.95 -11.39
N LEU A 81 34.23 -45.54 -10.45
CA LEU A 81 35.60 -46.04 -10.33
C LEU A 81 35.62 -47.54 -9.97
N MET A 82 34.80 -47.97 -9.01
CA MET A 82 34.69 -49.39 -8.63
C MET A 82 34.20 -50.25 -9.80
N GLN A 83 33.18 -49.80 -10.53
CA GLN A 83 32.67 -50.47 -11.73
C GLN A 83 33.73 -50.60 -12.83
N LEU A 84 34.54 -49.56 -13.08
CA LEU A 84 35.61 -49.60 -14.06
C LEU A 84 36.74 -50.55 -13.62
N GLN A 85 37.15 -50.51 -12.35
CA GLN A 85 38.13 -51.45 -11.77
C GLN A 85 37.65 -52.91 -11.79
N GLN A 86 36.34 -53.15 -11.71
CA GLN A 86 35.76 -54.48 -11.88
C GLN A 86 35.77 -54.91 -13.36
N LYS A 87 35.26 -54.09 -14.28
CA LYS A 87 35.24 -54.39 -15.71
C LYS A 87 36.62 -54.61 -16.33
N ILE A 88 37.64 -53.91 -15.82
CA ILE A 88 39.05 -54.15 -16.19
C ILE A 88 39.46 -55.57 -15.79
N ARG A 89 39.33 -55.93 -14.50
CA ARG A 89 39.66 -57.28 -14.00
C ARG A 89 38.89 -58.40 -14.71
N GLU A 90 37.59 -58.21 -14.95
CA GLU A 90 36.76 -59.17 -15.71
C GLU A 90 37.26 -59.33 -17.15
N THR A 91 37.67 -58.24 -17.80
CA THR A 91 38.24 -58.27 -19.16
C THR A 91 39.64 -58.88 -19.18
N GLU A 92 40.44 -58.71 -18.12
CA GLU A 92 41.76 -59.34 -17.96
C GLU A 92 41.64 -60.85 -17.74
N VAL A 93 40.75 -61.29 -16.86
CA VAL A 93 40.47 -62.72 -16.61
C VAL A 93 39.95 -63.42 -17.86
N GLU A 94 39.00 -62.82 -18.60
CA GLU A 94 38.46 -63.44 -19.81
C GLU A 94 39.48 -63.44 -20.96
N ARG A 95 40.33 -62.40 -21.09
CA ARG A 95 41.50 -62.40 -21.99
C ARG A 95 42.40 -63.61 -21.69
N ASP A 96 42.80 -63.77 -20.44
CA ASP A 96 43.77 -64.80 -20.04
C ASP A 96 43.19 -66.21 -20.16
N ARG A 97 41.89 -66.37 -19.86
CA ARG A 97 41.14 -67.61 -20.07
C ARG A 97 41.07 -68.01 -21.54
N ILE A 98 40.75 -67.07 -22.44
CA ILE A 98 40.70 -67.34 -23.88
C ILE A 98 42.10 -67.68 -24.42
N LEU A 99 43.13 -66.96 -23.99
CA LEU A 99 44.52 -67.24 -24.41
C LEU A 99 44.99 -68.62 -23.93
N ALA A 100 44.65 -69.04 -22.71
CA ALA A 100 44.95 -70.38 -22.20
C ALA A 100 44.20 -71.49 -22.97
N ASN A 101 42.92 -71.30 -23.27
CA ASN A 101 42.14 -72.23 -24.08
C ASN A 101 42.69 -72.36 -25.51
N MET A 102 43.15 -71.25 -26.11
CA MET A 102 43.75 -71.27 -27.44
C MET A 102 45.15 -71.92 -27.46
N SER A 103 45.97 -71.74 -26.42
CA SER A 103 47.32 -72.32 -26.36
C SER A 103 47.30 -73.86 -26.19
N SER A 104 46.24 -74.39 -25.58
CA SER A 104 46.00 -75.83 -25.42
C SER A 104 45.40 -76.51 -26.67
N ALA A 105 44.95 -75.74 -27.67
CA ALA A 105 44.31 -76.26 -28.88
C ALA A 105 45.28 -76.68 -30.01
N GLY A 106 46.58 -76.49 -29.82
CA GLY A 106 47.62 -76.86 -30.79
C GLY A 106 48.01 -75.72 -31.77
N THR A 107 49.29 -75.67 -32.13
CA THR A 107 49.89 -74.58 -32.90
C THR A 107 49.90 -74.83 -34.41
N SER A 108 49.00 -74.16 -35.13
CA SER A 108 49.10 -73.93 -36.58
C SER A 108 49.27 -72.43 -36.87
N LYS A 109 49.86 -72.05 -38.02
CA LYS A 109 50.04 -70.63 -38.39
C LYS A 109 48.72 -69.84 -38.39
N ASP A 110 47.66 -70.47 -38.89
CA ASP A 110 46.28 -69.97 -38.85
C ASP A 110 45.76 -69.69 -37.44
N SER A 111 46.25 -70.43 -36.44
CA SER A 111 45.93 -70.22 -35.03
C SER A 111 46.71 -69.04 -34.45
N GLU A 112 48.00 -68.90 -34.78
CA GLU A 112 48.85 -67.79 -34.31
C GLU A 112 48.31 -66.41 -34.73
N GLU A 113 47.84 -66.26 -35.97
CA GLU A 113 47.27 -64.99 -36.44
C GLU A 113 45.93 -64.66 -35.74
N LYS A 114 45.09 -65.68 -35.52
CA LYS A 114 43.83 -65.53 -34.75
C LYS A 114 44.10 -65.13 -33.30
N VAL A 115 45.10 -65.76 -32.65
CA VAL A 115 45.55 -65.41 -31.29
C VAL A 115 46.10 -63.97 -31.23
N ARG A 116 46.91 -63.55 -32.21
CA ARG A 116 47.38 -62.15 -32.31
C ARG A 116 46.22 -61.16 -32.43
N LYS A 117 45.23 -61.45 -33.27
CA LYS A 117 44.05 -60.58 -33.45
C LYS A 117 43.25 -60.44 -32.15
N ILE A 118 42.94 -61.57 -31.51
CA ILE A 118 42.24 -61.60 -30.21
C ILE A 118 43.01 -60.79 -29.15
N LYS A 119 44.33 -60.98 -29.03
CA LYS A 119 45.17 -60.22 -28.09
C LYS A 119 45.10 -58.71 -28.34
N ASN A 120 45.24 -58.28 -29.59
CA ASN A 120 45.19 -56.86 -29.97
C ASN A 120 43.83 -56.22 -29.63
N ASP A 121 42.72 -56.93 -29.82
CA ASP A 121 41.38 -56.41 -29.53
C ASP A 121 41.11 -56.34 -28.02
N PHE A 122 41.63 -57.28 -27.22
CA PHE A 122 41.65 -57.16 -25.76
C PHE A 122 42.55 -56.03 -25.26
N GLU A 123 43.74 -55.83 -25.82
CA GLU A 123 44.63 -54.71 -25.47
C GLU A 123 43.98 -53.35 -25.77
N ARG A 124 43.30 -53.21 -26.91
CA ARG A 124 42.50 -52.01 -27.26
C ARG A 124 41.39 -51.77 -26.25
N LYS A 125 40.62 -52.81 -25.88
CA LYS A 125 39.51 -52.72 -24.92
C LYS A 125 40.00 -52.34 -23.51
N LEU A 126 41.11 -52.92 -23.07
CA LEU A 126 41.73 -52.60 -21.78
C LEU A 126 42.31 -51.18 -21.76
N SER A 127 43.03 -50.77 -22.82
CA SER A 127 43.55 -49.41 -22.96
C SER A 127 42.43 -48.35 -22.90
N HIS A 128 41.30 -48.61 -23.55
CA HIS A 128 40.12 -47.75 -23.48
C HIS A 128 39.56 -47.65 -22.05
N LEU A 129 39.32 -48.78 -21.37
CA LEU A 129 38.81 -48.80 -19.99
C LEU A 129 39.78 -48.17 -18.97
N GLN A 130 41.09 -48.37 -19.14
CA GLN A 130 42.13 -47.72 -18.33
C GLN A 130 42.16 -46.20 -18.60
N GLY A 131 41.93 -45.77 -19.84
CA GLY A 131 41.73 -44.37 -20.22
C GLY A 131 40.52 -43.72 -19.55
N GLU A 132 39.37 -44.41 -19.52
CA GLU A 132 38.20 -43.97 -18.75
C GLU A 132 38.50 -43.89 -17.25
N LEU A 133 39.12 -44.93 -16.68
CA LEU A 133 39.49 -44.98 -15.26
C LEU A 133 40.38 -43.78 -14.87
N LYS A 134 41.38 -43.45 -15.70
CA LYS A 134 42.27 -42.31 -15.47
C LYS A 134 41.53 -40.96 -15.53
N LYS A 135 40.56 -40.79 -16.43
CA LYS A 135 39.68 -39.60 -16.48
C LYS A 135 38.86 -39.47 -15.20
N MET A 136 38.19 -40.55 -14.79
CA MET A 136 37.39 -40.59 -13.55
C MET A 136 38.23 -40.32 -12.29
N GLN A 137 39.50 -40.75 -12.27
CA GLN A 137 40.43 -40.45 -11.17
C GLN A 137 40.83 -38.96 -11.12
N SER A 138 40.92 -38.27 -12.26
CA SER A 138 41.16 -36.81 -12.28
C SER A 138 39.95 -36.07 -11.68
N ALA A 139 38.75 -36.35 -12.19
CA ALA A 139 37.51 -35.76 -11.69
C ALA A 139 37.30 -35.99 -10.18
N LYS A 140 37.65 -37.19 -9.65
CA LYS A 140 37.62 -37.43 -8.20
C LYS A 140 38.63 -36.59 -7.42
N ARG A 141 39.82 -36.30 -7.96
CA ARG A 141 40.85 -35.44 -7.30
C ARG A 141 40.44 -33.98 -7.29
N GLU A 142 39.93 -33.48 -8.41
CA GLU A 142 39.38 -32.11 -8.53
C GLU A 142 38.21 -31.93 -7.54
N HIS A 143 37.31 -32.92 -7.47
CA HIS A 143 36.23 -32.96 -6.49
C HIS A 143 36.74 -33.01 -5.03
N ALA A 144 37.76 -33.82 -4.74
CA ALA A 144 38.35 -33.89 -3.40
C ALA A 144 39.03 -32.57 -2.96
N GLN A 145 39.51 -31.76 -3.91
CA GLN A 145 40.04 -30.43 -3.60
C GLN A 145 38.93 -29.43 -3.29
N LEU A 146 37.79 -29.45 -4.02
CA LEU A 146 36.60 -28.66 -3.66
C LEU A 146 36.05 -29.03 -2.27
N MET A 147 36.15 -30.30 -1.89
CA MET A 147 35.69 -30.80 -0.59
C MET A 147 36.56 -30.32 0.60
N LYS A 148 37.76 -29.75 0.40
CA LYS A 148 38.53 -29.17 1.53
C LYS A 148 37.79 -28.01 2.20
N ASN A 149 37.07 -27.22 1.42
CA ASN A 149 36.31 -26.07 1.92
C ASN A 149 34.95 -26.49 2.54
N GLN A 150 34.58 -27.78 2.49
CA GLN A 150 33.31 -28.28 3.04
C GLN A 150 33.13 -27.92 4.52
N ALA A 151 34.18 -28.05 5.33
CA ALA A 151 34.14 -27.74 6.76
C ALA A 151 33.86 -26.25 7.04
N GLU A 152 34.18 -25.37 6.10
CA GLU A 152 33.94 -23.92 6.20
C GLU A 152 32.49 -23.60 5.81
N TYR A 153 31.98 -24.18 4.73
CA TYR A 153 30.56 -24.11 4.38
C TYR A 153 29.66 -24.70 5.48
N GLU A 154 30.05 -25.80 6.13
CA GLU A 154 29.31 -26.33 7.29
C GLU A 154 29.31 -25.40 8.51
N ARG A 155 30.42 -24.69 8.78
CA ARG A 155 30.47 -23.64 9.81
C ARG A 155 29.57 -22.46 9.44
N GLN A 156 29.59 -22.03 8.17
CA GLN A 156 28.77 -20.94 7.67
C GLN A 156 27.27 -21.25 7.76
N VAL A 157 26.86 -22.45 7.34
CA VAL A 157 25.46 -22.92 7.47
C VAL A 157 25.03 -22.99 8.94
N ARG A 158 25.90 -23.47 9.85
CA ARG A 158 25.61 -23.45 11.30
C ARG A 158 25.45 -22.03 11.84
N LYS A 159 26.32 -21.09 11.45
CA LYS A 159 26.23 -19.67 11.86
C LYS A 159 24.95 -19.02 11.35
N LEU A 160 24.63 -19.18 10.06
CA LEU A 160 23.39 -18.66 9.47
C LEU A 160 22.14 -19.24 10.14
N LYS A 161 22.13 -20.53 10.50
CA LYS A 161 21.03 -21.15 11.26
C LYS A 161 20.86 -20.54 12.65
N GLN A 162 21.95 -20.22 13.34
CA GLN A 162 21.92 -19.53 14.63
C GLN A 162 21.38 -18.11 14.48
N GLU A 163 21.89 -17.32 13.53
CA GLU A 163 21.40 -15.97 13.23
C GLU A 163 19.90 -15.99 12.89
N VAL A 164 19.44 -16.93 12.08
CA VAL A 164 18.01 -17.10 11.77
C VAL A 164 17.17 -17.49 12.99
N ALA A 165 17.71 -18.29 13.92
CA ALA A 165 17.03 -18.62 15.17
C ALA A 165 16.90 -17.39 16.09
N ASP A 166 17.94 -16.56 16.19
CA ASP A 166 17.93 -15.37 17.03
C ASP A 166 17.11 -14.22 16.43
N MET A 167 17.17 -13.99 15.11
CA MET A 167 16.23 -13.09 14.42
C MET A 167 14.77 -13.53 14.60
N LYS A 168 14.48 -14.84 14.59
CA LYS A 168 13.13 -15.36 14.89
C LYS A 168 12.69 -15.05 16.33
N LYS A 169 13.58 -15.08 17.32
CA LYS A 169 13.29 -14.61 18.69
C LYS A 169 13.01 -13.11 18.72
N ASN A 170 13.87 -12.30 18.09
CA ASN A 170 13.71 -10.84 18.04
C ASN A 170 12.39 -10.42 17.39
N LYS A 171 12.01 -11.09 16.27
CA LYS A 171 10.70 -10.90 15.65
C LYS A 171 9.53 -11.22 16.59
N VAL A 172 9.61 -12.31 17.36
CA VAL A 172 8.55 -12.66 18.34
C VAL A 172 8.49 -11.64 19.48
N ALA A 173 9.63 -11.15 19.96
CA ALA A 173 9.70 -10.08 20.95
C ALA A 173 9.06 -8.78 20.42
N LEU A 174 9.40 -8.34 19.21
CA LEU A 174 8.82 -7.15 18.57
C LEU A 174 7.30 -7.26 18.38
N VAL A 175 6.81 -8.40 17.85
CA VAL A 175 5.37 -8.67 17.72
C VAL A 175 4.65 -8.69 19.09
N THR A 176 5.38 -9.00 20.17
CA THR A 176 4.83 -8.94 21.54
C THR A 176 4.79 -7.49 22.04
N LYS A 177 5.84 -6.70 21.79
CA LYS A 177 5.93 -5.26 22.14
C LYS A 177 4.80 -4.47 21.48
N MET A 178 4.65 -4.57 20.15
CA MET A 178 3.58 -3.92 19.38
C MET A 178 2.17 -4.26 19.90
N LYS A 179 1.95 -5.52 20.33
CA LYS A 179 0.67 -5.95 20.93
C LYS A 179 0.43 -5.37 22.32
N GLU A 180 1.50 -5.11 23.08
CA GLU A 180 1.37 -4.46 24.38
C GLU A 180 1.09 -2.96 24.21
N GLU A 181 1.78 -2.28 23.31
CA GLU A 181 1.57 -0.85 23.03
C GLU A 181 0.21 -0.57 22.39
N SER A 182 -0.20 -1.34 21.39
CA SER A 182 -1.57 -1.28 20.85
C SER A 182 -2.65 -1.52 21.94
N ARG A 183 -2.39 -2.39 22.92
CA ARG A 183 -3.27 -2.57 24.09
C ARG A 183 -3.26 -1.35 25.02
N ARG A 184 -2.09 -0.75 25.30
CA ARG A 184 -1.94 0.46 26.11
C ARG A 184 -2.68 1.64 25.46
N HIS A 185 -2.53 1.84 24.16
CA HIS A 185 -3.26 2.87 23.39
C HIS A 185 -4.77 2.67 23.50
N GLN A 186 -5.29 1.45 23.27
CA GLN A 186 -6.71 1.15 23.47
C GLN A 186 -7.21 1.37 24.92
N GLU A 187 -6.36 1.20 25.93
CA GLU A 187 -6.69 1.48 27.33
C GLU A 187 -6.66 2.99 27.63
N ALA A 188 -5.77 3.74 26.97
CA ALA A 188 -5.69 5.20 27.01
C ALA A 188 -6.89 5.88 26.31
N GLU A 189 -7.26 5.45 25.10
CA GLU A 189 -8.48 5.90 24.41
C GLU A 189 -9.73 5.70 25.28
N LYS A 190 -9.90 4.50 25.86
CA LYS A 190 -11.03 4.18 26.73
C LYS A 190 -11.04 5.05 28.00
N ARG A 191 -9.90 5.64 28.39
CA ARG A 191 -9.80 6.65 29.46
C ARG A 191 -10.13 8.06 28.96
N ARG A 192 -9.54 8.52 27.85
CA ARG A 192 -9.85 9.81 27.18
C ARG A 192 -11.37 9.92 26.91
N ASN A 193 -11.98 8.89 26.32
CA ASN A 193 -13.41 8.84 26.02
C ASN A 193 -14.32 8.89 27.26
N ARG A 194 -13.92 8.28 28.39
CA ARG A 194 -14.65 8.40 29.67
C ARG A 194 -14.58 9.82 30.22
N GLN A 195 -13.41 10.47 30.14
CA GLN A 195 -13.23 11.86 30.56
C GLN A 195 -14.04 12.81 29.68
N MET A 196 -14.03 12.62 28.35
CA MET A 196 -14.85 13.40 27.41
C MET A 196 -16.35 13.24 27.69
N ALA A 197 -16.84 12.02 27.91
CA ALA A 197 -18.24 11.78 28.27
C ALA A 197 -18.64 12.43 29.60
N GLN A 198 -17.74 12.48 30.58
CA GLN A 198 -17.96 13.22 31.83
C GLN A 198 -17.99 14.74 31.60
N MET A 199 -17.04 15.30 30.85
CA MET A 199 -17.00 16.73 30.53
C MET A 199 -18.25 17.18 29.76
N LEU A 200 -18.72 16.39 28.79
CA LEU A 200 -19.97 16.66 28.06
C LEU A 200 -21.20 16.63 28.97
N LYS A 201 -21.23 15.72 29.96
CA LYS A 201 -22.30 15.66 30.97
C LYS A 201 -22.28 16.87 31.91
N GLU A 202 -21.10 17.29 32.36
CA GLU A 202 -20.94 18.46 33.23
C GLU A 202 -21.24 19.77 32.49
N SER A 203 -20.79 19.90 31.24
CA SER A 203 -21.14 21.01 30.34
C SER A 203 -22.67 21.14 30.18
N ARG A 204 -23.37 20.07 29.82
CA ARG A 204 -24.85 20.05 29.76
C ARG A 204 -25.52 20.43 31.09
N GLN A 205 -24.93 20.11 32.24
CA GLN A 205 -25.46 20.52 33.54
C GLN A 205 -25.26 22.02 33.82
N GLN A 206 -24.10 22.57 33.46
CA GLN A 206 -23.82 24.01 33.56
C GLN A 206 -24.73 24.80 32.62
N GLU A 207 -24.88 24.35 31.39
CA GLU A 207 -25.74 24.94 30.37
C GLU A 207 -27.22 24.98 30.79
N ASN A 208 -27.77 23.86 31.26
CA ASN A 208 -29.15 23.83 31.79
C ASN A 208 -29.32 24.78 32.99
N ARG A 209 -28.28 24.95 33.81
CA ARG A 209 -28.28 25.93 34.92
C ARG A 209 -28.25 27.37 34.43
N ILE A 210 -27.54 27.66 33.33
CA ILE A 210 -27.55 28.98 32.65
C ILE A 210 -28.94 29.23 32.05
N ARG A 211 -29.48 28.31 31.23
CA ARG A 211 -30.83 28.43 30.63
C ARG A 211 -31.91 28.66 31.71
N SER A 212 -31.81 28.01 32.87
CA SER A 212 -32.69 28.24 34.03
C SER A 212 -32.52 29.61 34.70
N LEU A 213 -31.28 30.07 34.91
CA LEU A 213 -31.00 31.39 35.47
C LEU A 213 -31.44 32.53 34.54
N GLU A 214 -31.28 32.37 33.22
CA GLU A 214 -31.80 33.31 32.23
C GLU A 214 -33.33 33.40 32.28
N ALA A 215 -34.04 32.28 32.36
CA ALA A 215 -35.50 32.28 32.49
C ALA A 215 -35.96 33.02 33.78
N GLN A 216 -35.24 32.83 34.89
CA GLN A 216 -35.47 33.59 36.12
C GLN A 216 -35.17 35.09 35.94
N ASN A 217 -34.17 35.46 35.14
CA ASN A 217 -33.85 36.86 34.90
C ASN A 217 -34.89 37.54 33.98
N ARG A 218 -35.28 36.91 32.87
CA ARG A 218 -36.33 37.39 31.95
C ARG A 218 -37.68 37.59 32.66
N THR A 219 -38.03 36.72 33.62
CA THR A 219 -39.24 36.90 34.44
C THR A 219 -39.12 38.05 35.44
N LYS A 220 -37.96 38.22 36.11
CA LYS A 220 -37.67 39.40 36.96
C LYS A 220 -37.74 40.71 36.17
N GLU A 221 -37.11 40.77 35.00
CA GLU A 221 -37.17 41.92 34.08
C GLU A 221 -38.60 42.25 33.66
N THR A 222 -39.40 41.23 33.34
CA THR A 222 -40.82 41.41 32.98
C THR A 222 -41.63 41.98 34.14
N VAL A 223 -41.41 41.51 35.38
CA VAL A 223 -42.07 42.06 36.58
C VAL A 223 -41.59 43.50 36.85
N LEU A 224 -40.30 43.77 36.77
CA LEU A 224 -39.74 45.11 36.94
C LEU A 224 -40.28 46.09 35.89
N LYS A 225 -40.43 45.65 34.63
CA LYS A 225 -41.02 46.44 33.55
C LYS A 225 -42.48 46.78 33.84
N ARG A 226 -43.30 45.80 34.23
CA ARG A 226 -44.70 46.03 34.64
C ARG A 226 -44.79 47.02 35.81
N ARG A 227 -43.93 46.91 36.83
CA ARG A 227 -43.87 47.88 37.94
C ARG A 227 -43.45 49.29 37.49
N HIS A 228 -42.54 49.41 36.52
CA HIS A 228 -42.20 50.71 35.91
C HIS A 228 -43.36 51.29 35.10
N GLU A 229 -44.12 50.46 34.38
CA GLU A 229 -45.30 50.87 33.62
C GLU A 229 -46.45 51.31 34.53
N GLU A 230 -46.71 50.59 35.63
CA GLU A 230 -47.64 50.99 36.70
C GLU A 230 -47.24 52.35 37.32
N MET A 231 -45.97 52.50 37.71
CA MET A 231 -45.45 53.75 38.27
C MET A 231 -45.50 54.91 37.27
N ALA A 232 -45.28 54.64 35.98
CA ALA A 232 -45.43 55.63 34.91
C ALA A 232 -46.90 56.01 34.67
N ALA A 233 -47.83 55.06 34.75
CA ALA A 233 -49.27 55.32 34.63
C ALA A 233 -49.79 56.19 35.79
N LEU A 234 -49.39 55.89 37.03
CA LEU A 234 -49.68 56.72 38.21
C LEU A 234 -49.12 58.15 38.05
N ARG A 235 -47.86 58.28 37.58
CA ARG A 235 -47.26 59.59 37.24
C ARG A 235 -47.97 60.32 36.09
N ARG A 236 -48.67 59.60 35.21
CA ARG A 236 -49.47 60.20 34.11
C ARG A 236 -50.85 60.65 34.57
N LEU A 237 -51.45 59.97 35.56
CA LEU A 237 -52.68 60.40 36.23
C LEU A 237 -52.45 61.63 37.13
N ALA A 238 -51.27 61.74 37.74
CA ALA A 238 -50.90 62.85 38.62
C ALA A 238 -50.43 64.14 37.90
N ARG A 239 -50.66 64.29 36.58
CA ARG A 239 -50.20 65.45 35.79
C ARG A 239 -51.34 66.42 35.45
N PRO A 240 -51.26 67.71 35.86
CA PRO A 240 -52.20 68.75 35.43
C PRO A 240 -52.21 68.96 33.90
N MET A 241 -53.37 69.37 33.37
CA MET A 241 -53.62 69.47 31.93
C MET A 241 -53.10 70.79 31.32
N SER A 242 -51.83 70.81 30.92
CA SER A 242 -51.25 71.75 29.95
C SER A 242 -49.97 71.13 29.36
N GLN A 243 -49.56 71.33 28.11
CA GLN A 243 -49.98 72.31 27.11
C GLN A 243 -49.91 71.66 25.70
N ARG A 244 -50.83 72.00 24.79
CA ARG A 244 -50.69 71.71 23.35
C ARG A 244 -50.03 72.93 22.66
N VAL A 245 -49.62 72.76 21.40
CA VAL A 245 -49.06 73.79 20.49
C VAL A 245 -47.57 74.10 20.66
N ALA A 246 -46.76 73.35 19.91
CA ALA A 246 -45.62 73.85 19.15
C ALA A 246 -45.55 73.03 17.85
N GLY A 247 -45.17 73.63 16.72
CA GLY A 247 -45.20 72.96 15.41
C GLY A 247 -44.28 73.59 14.38
N ARG A 248 -44.24 72.99 13.17
CA ARG A 248 -43.18 73.12 12.15
C ARG A 248 -41.87 72.40 12.59
N VAL A 249 -40.99 71.95 11.69
CA VAL A 249 -40.88 72.12 10.23
C VAL A 249 -40.79 70.73 9.56
N ALA A 250 -41.29 70.59 8.33
CA ALA A 250 -41.04 69.39 7.52
C ALA A 250 -39.68 69.48 6.81
N ALA A 251 -38.80 68.51 7.03
CA ALA A 251 -37.54 68.36 6.31
C ALA A 251 -37.60 67.10 5.43
N GLN A 252 -37.90 67.29 4.15
CA GLN A 252 -37.80 66.24 3.13
C GLN A 252 -36.35 66.14 2.63
N ASN A 253 -35.99 65.01 2.01
CA ASN A 253 -34.67 64.66 1.50
C ASN A 253 -33.59 64.36 2.57
N GLN A 254 -33.63 63.13 3.06
CA GLN A 254 -32.72 62.13 2.49
C GLN A 254 -33.33 60.74 2.61
N ALA A 255 -33.34 59.99 1.50
CA ALA A 255 -33.68 58.57 1.55
C ALA A 255 -32.59 57.86 2.35
N PRO A 256 -32.93 57.06 3.38
CA PRO A 256 -31.92 56.23 4.02
C PRO A 256 -31.46 55.22 2.98
N ARG A 257 -30.23 55.38 2.49
CA ARG A 257 -29.43 54.24 2.08
C ARG A 257 -29.31 53.36 3.32
N LYS A 258 -30.23 52.42 3.48
CA LYS A 258 -30.07 51.30 4.40
C LYS A 258 -28.86 50.54 3.90
N ALA A 259 -27.68 50.94 4.36
CA ALA A 259 -26.52 50.09 4.30
C ALA A 259 -26.97 48.76 4.92
N VAL A 260 -26.87 47.68 4.15
CA VAL A 260 -27.22 46.35 4.65
C VAL A 260 -26.12 46.01 5.64
N VAL A 261 -26.36 46.33 6.92
CA VAL A 261 -25.46 45.98 8.02
C VAL A 261 -25.59 44.48 8.24
N ILE A 262 -24.90 43.71 7.39
CA ILE A 262 -24.77 42.28 7.54
C ILE A 262 -24.16 42.04 8.91
N SER A 263 -24.90 41.35 9.78
CA SER A 263 -24.39 41.00 11.11
C SER A 263 -23.08 40.21 10.96
N PRO A 264 -22.00 40.56 11.67
CA PRO A 264 -20.74 39.82 11.58
C PRO A 264 -20.88 38.31 11.82
N LYS A 265 -21.85 37.88 12.64
CA LYS A 265 -22.18 36.45 12.83
C LYS A 265 -22.71 35.80 11.54
N VAL A 266 -23.60 36.48 10.83
CA VAL A 266 -24.18 36.01 9.55
C VAL A 266 -23.12 36.03 8.44
N ALA A 267 -22.22 37.02 8.45
CA ALA A 267 -21.07 37.04 7.53
C ALA A 267 -20.10 35.86 7.79
N LYS A 268 -19.74 35.58 9.06
CA LYS A 268 -18.93 34.39 9.43
C LYS A 268 -19.61 33.11 8.97
N GLN A 269 -20.92 32.96 9.20
CA GLN A 269 -21.67 31.77 8.83
C GLN A 269 -21.76 31.56 7.30
N LYS A 270 -22.01 32.62 6.52
CA LYS A 270 -21.94 32.53 5.05
C LYS A 270 -20.53 32.19 4.56
N TRP A 271 -19.47 32.73 5.18
CA TRP A 271 -18.09 32.34 4.87
C TRP A 271 -17.82 30.86 5.16
N GLN A 272 -18.13 30.38 6.37
CA GLN A 272 -17.93 28.97 6.75
C GLN A 272 -18.71 27.98 5.86
N THR A 273 -19.84 28.41 5.28
CA THR A 273 -20.60 27.62 4.30
C THR A 273 -19.91 27.59 2.94
N LEU A 274 -19.43 28.74 2.46
CA LEU A 274 -18.65 28.85 1.21
C LEU A 274 -17.35 28.04 1.28
N GLU A 275 -16.63 28.13 2.40
CA GLU A 275 -15.40 27.40 2.72
C GLU A 275 -15.61 25.89 2.63
N LYS A 276 -16.59 25.33 3.38
CA LYS A 276 -16.98 23.91 3.31
C LYS A 276 -17.39 23.46 1.89
N ASN A 277 -18.06 24.32 1.12
CA ASN A 277 -18.48 24.00 -0.24
C ASN A 277 -17.29 23.96 -1.21
N ILE A 278 -16.31 24.85 -1.06
CA ILE A 278 -15.05 24.81 -1.80
C ILE A 278 -14.27 23.54 -1.45
N ASP A 279 -14.15 23.20 -0.16
CA ASP A 279 -13.44 22.00 0.30
C ASP A 279 -14.08 20.71 -0.25
N LYS A 280 -15.42 20.58 -0.17
CA LYS A 280 -16.16 19.44 -0.76
C LYS A 280 -15.89 19.32 -2.26
N LEU A 281 -15.93 20.43 -2.99
CA LEU A 281 -15.74 20.45 -4.45
C LEU A 281 -14.29 20.13 -4.84
N VAL A 282 -13.30 20.65 -4.12
CA VAL A 282 -11.88 20.34 -4.31
C VAL A 282 -11.62 18.87 -4.01
N LEU A 283 -12.16 18.32 -2.92
CA LEU A 283 -12.03 16.90 -2.57
C LEU A 283 -12.65 15.98 -3.64
N THR A 284 -13.83 16.33 -4.15
CA THR A 284 -14.51 15.59 -5.24
C THR A 284 -13.68 15.63 -6.52
N LYS A 285 -13.16 16.79 -6.91
CA LYS A 285 -12.30 16.95 -8.11
C LYS A 285 -10.94 16.28 -7.96
N GLN A 286 -10.38 16.25 -6.74
CA GLN A 286 -9.16 15.51 -6.42
C GLN A 286 -9.39 13.99 -6.52
N SER A 287 -10.52 13.48 -6.01
CA SER A 287 -10.86 12.06 -6.10
C SER A 287 -10.98 11.58 -7.55
N VAL A 288 -11.69 12.33 -8.41
CA VAL A 288 -11.77 12.05 -9.85
C VAL A 288 -10.39 12.08 -10.49
N TYR A 289 -9.58 13.11 -10.22
CA TYR A 289 -8.22 13.21 -10.76
C TYR A 289 -7.32 12.03 -10.37
N THR A 290 -7.43 11.53 -9.13
CA THR A 290 -6.69 10.33 -8.70
C THR A 290 -7.14 9.10 -9.48
N LEU A 291 -8.45 8.89 -9.67
CA LEU A 291 -8.99 7.79 -10.47
C LEU A 291 -8.58 7.88 -11.95
N GLU A 292 -8.60 9.07 -12.54
CA GLU A 292 -8.14 9.33 -13.91
C GLU A 292 -6.66 8.98 -14.08
N ARG A 293 -5.82 9.42 -13.13
CA ARG A 293 -4.37 9.19 -13.14
C ARG A 293 -4.01 7.72 -12.95
N ASP A 294 -4.72 7.02 -12.08
CA ASP A 294 -4.47 5.60 -11.79
C ASP A 294 -5.04 4.69 -12.91
N MET A 295 -6.13 5.11 -13.56
CA MET A 295 -6.60 4.54 -14.83
C MET A 295 -5.56 4.73 -15.94
N GLU A 296 -5.02 5.94 -16.14
CA GLU A 296 -4.01 6.23 -17.16
C GLU A 296 -2.73 5.41 -16.94
N ARG A 297 -2.29 5.26 -15.69
CA ARG A 297 -1.21 4.33 -15.31
C ARG A 297 -1.52 2.89 -15.73
N SER A 298 -2.72 2.41 -15.46
CA SER A 298 -3.17 1.05 -15.82
C SER A 298 -3.28 0.86 -17.33
N LEU A 299 -3.72 1.89 -18.08
CA LEU A 299 -3.75 1.93 -19.54
C LEU A 299 -2.33 1.81 -20.13
N MET A 300 -1.37 2.59 -19.61
CA MET A 300 0.04 2.52 -20.02
C MET A 300 0.68 1.16 -19.70
N GLU A 301 0.34 0.53 -18.57
CA GLU A 301 0.86 -0.79 -18.22
C GLU A 301 0.26 -1.89 -19.11
N ARG A 302 -1.05 -1.84 -19.34
CA ARG A 302 -1.76 -2.73 -20.28
C ARG A 302 -1.16 -2.64 -21.69
N GLU A 303 -0.84 -1.44 -22.18
CA GLU A 303 -0.24 -1.27 -23.50
C GLU A 303 1.17 -1.89 -23.59
N LYS A 304 2.02 -1.64 -22.58
CA LYS A 304 3.35 -2.27 -22.47
C LYS A 304 3.23 -3.79 -22.45
N LEU A 305 2.36 -4.32 -21.59
CA LEU A 305 2.14 -5.76 -21.43
C LEU A 305 1.60 -6.41 -22.71
N THR A 306 0.69 -5.75 -23.43
CA THR A 306 0.20 -6.19 -24.74
C THR A 306 1.34 -6.28 -25.76
N ARG A 307 2.19 -5.24 -25.84
CA ARG A 307 3.40 -5.22 -26.70
C ARG A 307 4.42 -6.30 -26.33
N TYR A 308 4.46 -6.78 -25.07
CA TYR A 308 5.28 -7.93 -24.66
C TYR A 308 4.62 -9.27 -25.01
N LEU A 309 3.33 -9.43 -24.73
CA LEU A 309 2.55 -10.61 -25.07
C LEU A 309 2.65 -10.94 -26.56
N GLU A 310 2.47 -9.96 -27.44
CA GLU A 310 2.65 -10.14 -28.89
C GLU A 310 4.04 -10.67 -29.26
N LYS A 311 5.10 -10.15 -28.63
CA LYS A 311 6.49 -10.57 -28.90
C LYS A 311 6.71 -12.02 -28.48
N THR A 312 6.14 -12.43 -27.36
CA THR A 312 6.24 -13.81 -26.85
C THR A 312 5.38 -14.78 -27.66
N VAL A 313 4.17 -14.41 -28.08
CA VAL A 313 3.36 -15.19 -29.04
C VAL A 313 4.15 -15.37 -30.35
N ARG A 314 4.67 -14.28 -30.94
CA ARG A 314 5.53 -14.36 -32.14
C ARG A 314 6.83 -15.15 -31.90
N LYS A 315 7.29 -15.36 -30.66
CA LYS A 315 8.43 -16.23 -30.31
C LYS A 315 8.00 -17.70 -30.23
N ARG A 316 6.89 -17.99 -29.55
CA ARG A 316 6.25 -19.31 -29.45
C ARG A 316 5.91 -19.87 -30.83
N ASP A 317 5.30 -19.07 -31.70
CA ASP A 317 4.95 -19.48 -33.07
C ASP A 317 6.18 -19.77 -33.95
N ARG A 318 7.30 -19.11 -33.69
CA ARG A 318 8.59 -19.40 -34.34
C ARG A 318 9.24 -20.66 -33.76
N ALA A 319 9.11 -20.93 -32.46
CA ALA A 319 9.58 -22.17 -31.84
C ALA A 319 8.83 -23.39 -32.38
N LEU A 320 7.49 -23.30 -32.48
CA LEU A 320 6.64 -24.31 -33.12
C LEU A 320 7.07 -24.59 -34.56
N ARG A 321 7.18 -23.55 -35.41
CA ARG A 321 7.60 -23.71 -36.82
C ARG A 321 9.03 -24.22 -36.99
N ALA A 322 9.89 -24.05 -35.98
CA ALA A 322 11.27 -24.54 -35.98
C ALA A 322 11.41 -25.96 -35.41
N GLY A 323 10.32 -26.62 -34.98
CA GLY A 323 10.36 -27.96 -34.40
C GLY A 323 11.16 -28.04 -33.09
N LYS A 324 11.13 -26.98 -32.27
CA LYS A 324 11.80 -26.97 -30.95
C LYS A 324 11.16 -27.97 -29.97
N ASP A 325 11.92 -28.34 -28.95
CA ASP A 325 11.47 -29.19 -27.86
C ASP A 325 10.14 -28.71 -27.26
N GLN A 326 9.25 -29.66 -26.95
CA GLN A 326 7.93 -29.37 -26.36
C GLN A 326 8.02 -28.59 -25.04
N ARG A 327 9.16 -28.68 -24.33
CA ARG A 327 9.44 -27.88 -23.13
C ARG A 327 9.66 -26.40 -23.46
N ASP A 328 10.49 -26.08 -24.44
CA ASP A 328 10.72 -24.70 -24.91
C ASP A 328 9.42 -24.03 -25.37
N ILE A 329 8.50 -24.81 -25.95
CA ILE A 329 7.18 -24.36 -26.37
C ILE A 329 6.29 -24.12 -25.13
N ARG A 330 6.19 -25.10 -24.22
CA ARG A 330 5.38 -24.97 -23.00
C ARG A 330 5.83 -23.83 -22.11
N ASP A 331 7.14 -23.71 -21.86
CA ASP A 331 7.70 -22.64 -21.03
C ASP A 331 7.35 -21.24 -21.61
N LEU A 332 7.09 -21.11 -22.91
CA LEU A 332 6.58 -19.89 -23.56
C LEU A 332 5.05 -19.76 -23.51
N GLU A 333 4.31 -20.86 -23.50
CA GLU A 333 2.85 -20.88 -23.38
C GLU A 333 2.40 -20.53 -21.95
N ASP A 334 3.07 -21.08 -20.93
CA ASP A 334 2.89 -20.71 -19.52
C ASP A 334 3.17 -19.20 -19.30
N GLN A 335 4.17 -18.63 -20.01
CA GLN A 335 4.43 -17.17 -20.02
C GLN A 335 3.31 -16.36 -20.71
N ILE A 336 2.73 -16.88 -21.79
CA ILE A 336 1.62 -16.26 -22.54
C ILE A 336 0.34 -16.26 -21.71
N GLU A 337 0.06 -17.34 -20.98
CA GLU A 337 -1.09 -17.44 -20.08
C GLU A 337 -0.97 -16.48 -18.89
N ASN A 338 0.19 -16.44 -18.22
CA ASN A 338 0.45 -15.50 -17.12
C ASN A 338 0.30 -14.02 -17.57
N MET A 339 0.81 -13.66 -18.76
CA MET A 339 0.63 -12.30 -19.29
C MET A 339 -0.82 -11.99 -19.71
N ARG A 340 -1.64 -12.99 -20.05
CA ARG A 340 -3.08 -12.80 -20.31
C ARG A 340 -3.84 -12.54 -19.01
N ALA A 341 -3.63 -13.36 -17.99
CA ALA A 341 -4.23 -13.15 -16.67
C ALA A 341 -3.92 -11.75 -16.10
N ASN A 342 -2.67 -11.27 -16.29
CA ASN A 342 -2.28 -9.91 -15.90
C ASN A 342 -2.95 -8.81 -16.76
N LEU A 343 -3.23 -9.05 -18.05
CA LEU A 343 -4.02 -8.12 -18.87
C LEU A 343 -5.49 -8.11 -18.46
N ASP A 344 -6.07 -9.26 -18.11
CA ASP A 344 -7.46 -9.36 -17.66
C ASP A 344 -7.67 -8.65 -16.32
N TYR A 345 -6.72 -8.80 -15.38
CA TYR A 345 -6.64 -8.00 -14.15
C TYR A 345 -6.55 -6.49 -14.44
N LEU A 346 -5.61 -6.05 -15.28
CA LEU A 346 -5.50 -4.62 -15.64
C LEU A 346 -6.76 -4.08 -16.33
N ASN A 347 -7.46 -4.89 -17.13
CA ASN A 347 -8.72 -4.51 -17.73
C ASN A 347 -9.85 -4.38 -16.70
N GLU A 348 -9.87 -5.20 -15.64
CA GLU A 348 -10.84 -5.04 -14.55
C GLU A 348 -10.58 -3.77 -13.75
N ASN A 349 -9.34 -3.50 -13.35
CA ASN A 349 -8.97 -2.25 -12.67
C ASN A 349 -9.33 -1.00 -13.50
N ILE A 350 -9.18 -1.06 -14.84
CA ILE A 350 -9.63 0.03 -15.73
C ILE A 350 -11.16 0.19 -15.70
N ARG A 351 -11.93 -0.91 -15.71
CA ARG A 351 -13.40 -0.85 -15.58
C ARG A 351 -13.83 -0.27 -14.23
N GLU A 352 -13.16 -0.68 -13.15
CA GLU A 352 -13.43 -0.17 -11.80
C GLU A 352 -13.16 1.34 -11.70
N CYS A 353 -12.01 1.82 -12.19
CA CYS A 353 -11.75 3.26 -12.26
C CYS A 353 -12.79 4.01 -13.11
N GLN A 354 -13.19 3.45 -14.25
CA GLN A 354 -14.21 4.06 -15.12
C GLN A 354 -15.60 4.11 -14.47
N ALA A 355 -16.00 3.04 -13.76
CA ALA A 355 -17.26 2.98 -13.02
C ALA A 355 -17.26 3.98 -11.85
N ASN A 356 -16.14 4.10 -11.13
CA ASN A 356 -15.99 5.04 -10.02
C ASN A 356 -15.99 6.50 -10.51
N ILE A 357 -15.34 6.81 -11.65
CA ILE A 357 -15.40 8.14 -12.28
C ILE A 357 -16.84 8.46 -12.69
N LEU A 358 -17.52 7.53 -13.39
CA LEU A 358 -18.91 7.70 -13.82
C LEU A 358 -19.87 7.91 -12.64
N GLN A 359 -19.73 7.10 -11.58
CA GLN A 359 -20.55 7.25 -10.36
C GLN A 359 -20.35 8.63 -9.72
N VAL A 360 -19.09 9.10 -9.62
CA VAL A 360 -18.84 10.45 -9.09
C VAL A 360 -19.43 11.51 -10.02
N GLU A 361 -19.37 11.32 -11.35
CA GLU A 361 -19.96 12.21 -12.34
C GLU A 361 -21.49 12.27 -12.30
N GLU A 362 -22.17 11.15 -12.11
CA GLU A 362 -23.62 11.12 -11.87
C GLU A 362 -23.96 11.91 -10.59
N THR A 363 -23.13 11.87 -9.54
CA THR A 363 -23.30 12.71 -8.34
C THR A 363 -22.82 14.17 -8.48
N LYS A 364 -22.17 14.55 -9.60
CA LYS A 364 -21.81 15.95 -9.88
C LYS A 364 -23.02 16.78 -10.32
N GLU A 365 -24.07 16.20 -10.89
CA GLU A 365 -25.27 16.97 -11.28
C GLU A 365 -25.92 17.66 -10.06
N ASP A 366 -25.86 17.03 -8.88
CA ASP A 366 -26.28 17.59 -7.58
C ASP A 366 -25.22 18.50 -6.90
N THR A 367 -24.00 18.63 -7.44
CA THR A 367 -22.85 19.22 -6.71
C THR A 367 -22.05 20.29 -7.47
N ASP A 368 -21.91 20.24 -8.81
CA ASP A 368 -21.19 21.29 -9.57
C ASP A 368 -21.99 22.61 -9.64
N CYS A 369 -23.30 22.58 -9.39
CA CYS A 369 -24.03 23.72 -8.85
C CYS A 369 -23.61 23.98 -7.40
N LEU A 370 -22.45 24.62 -7.22
CA LEU A 370 -22.33 25.63 -6.16
C LEU A 370 -23.57 26.53 -6.26
N GLU A 371 -24.25 26.79 -5.13
CA GLU A 371 -25.25 27.86 -5.07
C GLU A 371 -24.57 29.24 -5.12
N LEU A 372 -23.74 29.47 -6.14
CA LEU A 372 -23.13 30.76 -6.43
C LEU A 372 -24.24 31.82 -6.50
N ASP A 373 -25.41 31.49 -7.04
CA ASP A 373 -26.54 32.40 -7.09
C ASP A 373 -27.19 32.73 -5.73
N SER A 374 -27.11 31.86 -4.71
CA SER A 374 -27.59 32.15 -3.33
C SER A 374 -26.52 32.81 -2.44
N ILE A 375 -25.25 32.51 -2.71
CA ILE A 375 -24.08 33.12 -2.05
C ILE A 375 -23.89 34.56 -2.57
N LEU A 376 -24.03 34.76 -3.88
CA LEU A 376 -24.03 36.06 -4.55
C LEU A 376 -25.41 36.75 -4.51
N ASP A 377 -26.44 36.17 -3.89
CA ASP A 377 -27.71 36.87 -3.68
C ASP A 377 -27.50 38.10 -2.80
N GLY A 378 -28.14 39.21 -3.20
CA GLY A 378 -27.88 40.54 -2.67
C GLY A 378 -26.68 41.29 -3.29
N MET A 379 -25.85 40.66 -4.14
CA MET A 379 -24.83 41.40 -4.92
C MET A 379 -25.45 42.12 -6.12
N VAL A 380 -25.81 43.39 -5.93
CA VAL A 380 -26.49 44.23 -6.94
C VAL A 380 -25.57 44.70 -8.08
N ASP A 381 -24.26 44.80 -7.85
CA ASP A 381 -23.31 45.16 -8.92
C ASP A 381 -22.83 43.92 -9.69
N SER A 382 -23.12 43.88 -10.99
CA SER A 382 -22.70 42.80 -11.89
C SER A 382 -21.18 42.72 -12.07
N LYS A 383 -20.44 43.83 -11.92
CA LYS A 383 -18.97 43.82 -11.99
C LYS A 383 -18.37 43.13 -10.76
N ALA A 384 -18.83 43.49 -9.57
CA ALA A 384 -18.48 42.78 -8.34
C ALA A 384 -18.86 41.29 -8.40
N ARG A 385 -20.06 40.95 -8.90
CA ARG A 385 -20.50 39.54 -9.08
C ARG A 385 -19.53 38.76 -9.97
N TYR A 386 -19.15 39.32 -11.13
CA TYR A 386 -18.20 38.70 -12.06
C TYR A 386 -16.78 38.54 -11.46
N LEU A 387 -16.29 39.53 -10.71
CA LEU A 387 -14.98 39.45 -10.08
C LEU A 387 -14.93 38.40 -8.96
N VAL A 388 -16.00 38.26 -8.17
CA VAL A 388 -16.09 37.19 -7.14
C VAL A 388 -16.20 35.82 -7.80
N ASP A 389 -17.02 35.66 -8.84
CA ASP A 389 -17.11 34.42 -9.63
C ASP A 389 -15.73 33.96 -10.14
N LYS A 390 -14.95 34.87 -10.76
CA LYS A 390 -13.62 34.54 -11.29
C LYS A 390 -12.58 34.30 -10.18
N LEU A 391 -12.69 34.98 -9.05
CA LEU A 391 -11.84 34.73 -7.88
C LEU A 391 -12.13 33.35 -7.25
N LEU A 392 -13.40 32.95 -7.16
CA LEU A 392 -13.79 31.63 -6.67
C LEU A 392 -13.31 30.50 -7.59
N HIS A 393 -13.51 30.63 -8.91
CA HIS A 393 -12.95 29.70 -9.89
C HIS A 393 -11.42 29.59 -9.77
N MET A 394 -10.73 30.72 -9.61
CA MET A 394 -9.27 30.74 -9.43
C MET A 394 -8.84 30.07 -8.11
N ALA A 395 -9.56 30.31 -7.02
CA ALA A 395 -9.28 29.70 -5.71
C ALA A 395 -9.48 28.18 -5.75
N ILE A 396 -10.60 27.68 -6.30
CA ILE A 396 -10.87 26.25 -6.47
C ILE A 396 -9.76 25.58 -7.31
N ASN A 397 -9.35 26.21 -8.41
CA ASN A 397 -8.29 25.69 -9.28
C ASN A 397 -6.92 25.68 -8.60
N GLN A 398 -6.57 26.72 -7.81
CA GLN A 398 -5.31 26.75 -7.06
C GLN A 398 -5.30 25.74 -5.90
N SER A 399 -6.41 25.58 -5.18
CA SER A 399 -6.55 24.56 -4.12
C SER A 399 -6.42 23.14 -4.69
N LEU A 400 -7.06 22.86 -5.84
CA LEU A 400 -6.91 21.59 -6.54
C LEU A 400 -5.47 21.36 -6.99
N GLN A 401 -4.83 22.36 -7.63
CA GLN A 401 -3.44 22.26 -8.08
C GLN A 401 -2.46 22.06 -6.90
N ALA A 402 -2.69 22.70 -5.76
CA ALA A 402 -1.91 22.50 -4.54
C ALA A 402 -2.09 21.09 -3.97
N ALA A 403 -3.32 20.58 -3.91
CA ALA A 403 -3.62 19.22 -3.45
C ALA A 403 -3.00 18.14 -4.36
N GLN A 404 -3.10 18.33 -5.68
CA GLN A 404 -2.43 17.49 -6.69
C GLN A 404 -0.91 17.52 -6.52
N SER A 405 -0.33 18.70 -6.35
CA SER A 405 1.13 18.86 -6.17
C SER A 405 1.62 18.16 -4.90
N LYS A 406 0.87 18.28 -3.80
CA LYS A 406 1.18 17.59 -2.54
C LYS A 406 1.13 16.06 -2.71
N ALA A 407 0.11 15.53 -3.37
CA ALA A 407 0.00 14.10 -3.64
C ALA A 407 1.14 13.55 -4.51
N VAL A 408 1.59 14.32 -5.51
CA VAL A 408 2.75 13.95 -6.35
C VAL A 408 4.06 13.99 -5.55
N VAL A 409 4.24 14.95 -4.65
CA VAL A 409 5.40 14.99 -3.74
C VAL A 409 5.43 13.74 -2.85
N GLN A 410 4.31 13.39 -2.21
CA GLN A 410 4.21 12.20 -1.36
C GLN A 410 4.48 10.89 -2.12
N GLU A 411 4.03 10.77 -3.38
CA GLU A 411 4.37 9.61 -4.23
C GLU A 411 5.87 9.57 -4.59
N LEU A 412 6.49 10.72 -4.84
CA LEU A 412 7.93 10.80 -5.14
C LEU A 412 8.79 10.50 -3.91
N GLU A 413 8.37 10.93 -2.72
CA GLU A 413 9.01 10.63 -1.44
C GLU A 413 8.95 9.13 -1.14
N ALA A 414 7.76 8.52 -1.15
CA ALA A 414 7.61 7.07 -0.96
C ALA A 414 8.37 6.24 -2.02
N ARG A 415 8.47 6.74 -3.25
CA ARG A 415 9.28 6.10 -4.31
C ARG A 415 10.78 6.29 -4.11
N LEU A 416 11.23 7.41 -3.55
CA LEU A 416 12.62 7.63 -3.18
C LEU A 416 13.05 6.64 -2.10
N GLU A 417 12.29 6.53 -1.01
CA GLU A 417 12.52 5.53 0.04
C GLU A 417 12.62 4.10 -0.54
N GLN A 418 11.70 3.74 -1.43
CA GLN A 418 11.72 2.43 -2.10
C GLN A 418 12.98 2.24 -2.97
N VAL A 419 13.45 3.25 -3.68
CA VAL A 419 14.68 3.19 -4.48
C VAL A 419 15.93 3.10 -3.59
N GLU A 420 15.97 3.83 -2.48
CA GLU A 420 17.07 3.78 -1.52
C GLU A 420 17.17 2.43 -0.82
N ALA A 421 16.03 1.86 -0.39
CA ALA A 421 15.97 0.51 0.16
C ALA A 421 16.46 -0.55 -0.85
N ASN A 422 16.03 -0.45 -2.11
CA ASN A 422 16.51 -1.35 -3.18
C ASN A 422 18.02 -1.16 -3.46
N ASN A 423 18.52 0.07 -3.45
CA ASN A 423 19.95 0.36 -3.61
C ASN A 423 20.78 -0.24 -2.46
N ALA A 424 20.32 -0.11 -1.21
CA ALA A 424 20.95 -0.74 -0.06
C ALA A 424 20.96 -2.28 -0.17
N ILE A 425 19.89 -2.90 -0.67
CA ILE A 425 19.85 -4.34 -0.96
C ILE A 425 20.89 -4.71 -2.04
N HIS A 426 21.00 -3.93 -3.11
CA HIS A 426 21.99 -4.16 -4.18
C HIS A 426 23.44 -3.99 -3.70
N GLN A 427 23.73 -2.98 -2.87
CA GLN A 427 25.06 -2.78 -2.27
C GLN A 427 25.44 -3.94 -1.33
N ASN A 428 24.50 -4.41 -0.50
CA ASN A 428 24.71 -5.58 0.35
C ASN A 428 24.98 -6.85 -0.46
N LEU A 429 24.27 -7.06 -1.58
CA LEU A 429 24.55 -8.16 -2.51
C LEU A 429 25.96 -8.03 -3.14
N LEU A 430 26.31 -6.84 -3.62
CA LEU A 430 27.62 -6.58 -4.23
C LEU A 430 28.76 -6.83 -3.23
N GLN A 431 28.66 -6.29 -2.01
CA GLN A 431 29.65 -6.55 -0.96
C GLN A 431 29.75 -8.03 -0.63
N HIS A 432 28.63 -8.76 -0.57
CA HIS A 432 28.65 -10.20 -0.36
C HIS A 432 29.36 -10.96 -1.51
N THR A 433 29.15 -10.56 -2.77
CA THR A 433 29.86 -11.18 -3.91
C THR A 433 31.34 -10.83 -3.97
N MET A 434 31.75 -9.60 -3.62
CA MET A 434 33.16 -9.23 -3.53
C MET A 434 33.88 -10.05 -2.43
N ASN A 435 33.22 -10.23 -1.29
CA ASN A 435 33.70 -11.07 -0.18
C ASN A 435 33.70 -12.58 -0.49
N GLN A 436 33.22 -13.02 -1.66
CA GLN A 436 33.32 -14.40 -2.16
C GLN A 436 34.40 -14.58 -3.25
N MET A 437 35.03 -13.49 -3.71
CA MET A 437 36.09 -13.50 -4.74
C MET A 437 37.49 -13.23 -4.17
N GLN A 438 37.60 -13.12 -2.84
CA GLN A 438 38.85 -13.02 -2.07
C GLN A 438 39.07 -14.31 -1.27
#